data_AF-A0A2A6B6N5-F1
#
_entry.id   AF-A0A2A6B6N5-F1
#
_cell.length_a   1.000
_cell.length_b   1.000
_cell.length_c   1.000
_cell.angle_alpha   90.00
_cell.angle_beta   90.00
_cell.angle_gamma   90.00
#
_symmetry.space_group_name_H-M   'P 1'
#
loop_
_entity.id
_entity.type
_entity.pdbx_description
1 polymer ?
#
loop_
_entity_poly.entity_id
_entity_poly.type
_entity_poly.pdbx_seq_one_letter_code
_entity_poly.pdbx_strand_id
1 'polypeptide(L)' 'MVRQQSRKKCPDWPRTLYSEAVCAACHEMWSNTFATFNADCNAERFRNDKFRKCLDHFTDRSEPVDNKFP' A
#
# COMPACT_ATOMS: atom_id res chain seq x y z
N MET A 1 11.29 -11.19 33.51
CA MET A 1 10.22 -11.90 32.79
C MET A 1 9.89 -11.11 31.53
N VAL A 2 10.59 -11.37 30.41
CA VAL A 2 10.38 -10.62 29.16
C VAL A 2 9.39 -11.42 28.31
N ARG A 3 8.14 -10.97 28.24
CA ARG A 3 7.14 -11.56 27.34
C ARG A 3 7.56 -11.21 25.92
N GLN A 4 8.02 -12.23 25.20
CA GLN A 4 8.35 -12.20 23.78
C GLN A 4 7.18 -11.57 23.02
N GLN A 5 7.40 -10.36 22.51
CA GLN A 5 6.51 -9.76 21.54
C GLN A 5 6.71 -10.54 20.26
N SER A 6 5.83 -11.53 20.03
CA SER A 6 5.75 -12.24 18.76
C SER A 6 5.76 -11.23 17.64
N ARG A 7 6.89 -11.13 16.92
CA ARG A 7 6.94 -10.54 15.59
C ARG A 7 5.99 -11.38 14.75
N LYS A 8 4.69 -11.03 14.73
CA LYS A 8 3.74 -11.55 13.76
C LYS A 8 4.37 -11.21 12.42
N LYS A 9 5.00 -12.20 11.78
CA LYS A 9 5.46 -12.07 10.41
C LYS A 9 4.25 -11.56 9.65
N CYS A 10 4.35 -10.37 9.06
CA CYS A 10 3.29 -9.86 8.21
C CYS A 10 2.92 -11.01 7.27
N PRO A 11 1.62 -11.34 7.13
CA PRO A 11 1.24 -12.37 6.18
C PRO A 11 1.92 -12.02 4.86
N ASP A 12 2.49 -13.01 4.17
CA ASP A 12 3.04 -12.80 2.84
C ASP A 12 1.86 -12.50 1.92
N TRP A 13 1.42 -11.24 1.93
CA TRP A 13 0.34 -10.79 1.07
C TRP A 13 0.94 -10.71 -0.33
N PRO A 14 0.33 -11.38 -1.33
CA PRO A 14 0.74 -11.19 -2.70
C PRO A 14 0.73 -9.69 -3.00
N ARG A 15 1.78 -9.23 -3.69
CA ARG A 15 2.02 -7.80 -3.96
C ARG A 15 0.80 -7.12 -4.61
N THR A 16 -0.01 -7.88 -5.34
CA THR A 16 -1.29 -7.42 -5.90
C THR A 16 -2.30 -7.03 -4.82
N LEU A 17 -2.49 -7.85 -3.78
CA LEU A 17 -3.43 -7.55 -2.69
C LEU A 17 -3.00 -6.32 -1.88
N TYR A 18 -1.69 -6.13 -1.66
CA TYR A 18 -1.18 -4.91 -1.04
C TYR A 18 -1.52 -3.68 -1.90
N SER A 19 -1.26 -3.77 -3.21
CA SER A 19 -1.55 -2.65 -4.12
C SER A 19 -3.05 -2.35 -4.24
N GLU A 20 -3.91 -3.37 -4.26
CA GLU A 20 -5.37 -3.22 -4.25
C GLU A 20 -5.85 -2.51 -2.98
N ALA A 21 -5.30 -2.88 -1.81
CA ALA A 21 -5.62 -2.23 -0.54
C ALA A 21 -5.20 -0.75 -0.53
N VAL A 22 -4.02 -0.43 -1.07
CA VAL A 22 -3.54 0.94 -1.23
C VAL A 22 -4.49 1.73 -2.15
N CYS A 23 -4.90 1.15 -3.28
CA CYS A 23 -5.83 1.80 -4.21
C CYS A 23 -7.21 2.04 -3.58
N ALA A 24 -7.73 1.09 -2.79
CA ALA A 24 -8.99 1.24 -2.08
C ALA A 24 -8.91 2.38 -1.05
N ALA A 25 -7.85 2.41 -0.24
CA ALA A 25 -7.67 3.45 0.78
C ALA A 25 -7.54 4.85 0.17
N CYS A 26 -6.83 4.99 -0.96
CA CYS A 26 -6.79 6.25 -1.69
C CYS A 26 -8.09 6.59 -2.41
N HIS A 27 -8.85 5.59 -2.88
CA HIS A 27 -10.17 5.83 -3.42
C HIS A 27 -11.07 6.43 -2.35
N GLU A 28 -11.06 5.95 -1.11
CA GLU A 28 -11.81 6.57 -0.02
C GLU A 28 -11.37 8.01 0.24
N MET A 29 -10.06 8.27 0.23
CA MET A 29 -9.50 9.62 0.45
C MET A 29 -9.86 10.61 -0.67
N TRP A 30 -9.83 10.16 -1.92
CA TRP A 30 -10.10 11.00 -3.11
C TRP A 30 -11.47 10.74 -3.74
N SER A 31 -12.36 9.99 -3.09
CA SER A 31 -13.66 9.58 -3.64
C SER A 31 -14.51 10.79 -4.04
N ASN A 32 -14.42 11.86 -3.24
CA ASN A 32 -15.11 13.12 -3.47
C ASN A 32 -14.59 13.89 -4.69
N THR A 33 -13.34 13.66 -5.11
CA THR A 33 -12.70 14.40 -6.20
C THR A 33 -12.60 13.57 -7.48
N PHE A 34 -12.40 12.25 -7.35
CA PHE A 34 -12.15 11.33 -8.45
C PHE A 34 -12.92 10.02 -8.22
N ALA A 35 -14.17 9.96 -8.70
CA ALA A 35 -15.01 8.77 -8.56
C ALA A 35 -14.38 7.51 -9.18
N THR A 36 -13.58 7.66 -10.25
CA THR A 36 -12.91 6.57 -10.97
C THR A 36 -11.51 6.25 -10.46
N PHE A 37 -11.05 6.86 -9.36
CA PHE A 37 -9.68 6.71 -8.86
C PHE A 37 -9.28 5.26 -8.63
N ASN A 38 -10.18 4.42 -8.11
CA ASN A 38 -9.91 3.01 -7.85
C ASN A 38 -9.57 2.24 -9.14
N ALA A 39 -10.37 2.43 -10.19
CA ALA A 39 -10.16 1.77 -11.48
C ALA A 39 -8.84 2.24 -12.14
N ASP A 40 -8.56 3.54 -12.09
CA ASP A 40 -7.33 4.15 -12.59
C ASP A 40 -6.08 3.64 -11.84
N CYS A 41 -6.20 3.49 -10.52
CA CYS A 41 -5.13 2.99 -9.66
C CYS A 41 -4.80 1.51 -9.92
N ASN A 42 -5.82 0.69 -10.21
CA ASN A 42 -5.66 -0.71 -10.59
C ASN A 42 -5.19 -0.91 -12.05
N ALA A 43 -5.26 0.13 -12.87
CA ALA A 43 -4.86 0.06 -14.27
C ALA A 43 -3.37 -0.29 -14.44
N GLU A 44 -3.04 -0.90 -15.58
CA GLU A 44 -1.66 -1.22 -15.97
C GLU A 44 -0.88 -2.04 -14.92
N ARG A 45 -1.58 -2.84 -14.11
CA ARG A 45 -1.01 -3.58 -12.97
C ARG A 45 -0.24 -2.66 -12.00
N PHE A 46 -0.88 -1.56 -11.59
CA PHE A 46 -0.33 -0.60 -10.62
C PHE A 46 0.92 0.15 -11.12
N ARG A 47 1.20 0.14 -12.43
CA ARG A 47 2.29 0.89 -13.07
C ARG A 47 1.83 2.23 -13.61
N ASN A 48 1.06 2.96 -12.81
CA ASN A 48 0.49 4.25 -13.18
C ASN A 48 0.83 5.33 -12.14
N ASP A 49 0.71 6.59 -12.55
CA ASP A 49 1.05 7.75 -11.72
C ASP A 49 0.12 7.90 -10.51
N LYS A 50 -1.13 7.42 -10.60
CA LYS A 50 -2.13 7.50 -9.51
C LYS A 50 -1.74 6.58 -8.36
N PHE A 51 -1.39 5.33 -8.66
CA PHE A 51 -0.87 4.38 -7.70
C PHE A 51 0.42 4.90 -7.05
N ARG A 52 1.35 5.44 -7.85
CA ARG A 52 2.61 5.98 -7.31
C ARG A 52 2.39 7.15 -6.35
N LYS A 53 1.52 8.11 -6.70
CA LYS A 53 1.17 9.24 -5.82
C LYS A 53 0.43 8.80 -4.56
N CYS A 54 -0.46 7.83 -4.70
CA CYS A 54 -1.17 7.21 -3.59
C CYS A 54 -0.19 6.51 -2.63
N LEU A 55 0.70 5.70 -3.19
CA LEU A 55 1.72 4.99 -2.44
C LEU A 55 2.63 5.99 -1.73
N ASP A 56 3.06 7.06 -2.40
CA ASP A 56 3.87 8.14 -1.82
C ASP A 56 3.25 8.69 -0.53
N HIS A 57 1.94 8.97 -0.52
CA HIS A 57 1.18 9.38 0.67
C HIS A 57 1.22 8.36 1.82
N PHE A 58 1.13 7.06 1.51
CA PHE A 58 1.22 6.01 2.54
C PHE A 58 2.66 5.66 2.93
N THR A 59 3.64 5.97 2.08
CA THR A 59 5.06 5.72 2.30
C THR A 59 5.79 6.91 2.90
N ASP A 60 5.08 7.91 3.46
CA ASP A 60 5.70 9.01 4.19
C ASP A 60 6.50 8.49 5.40
N ARG A 61 7.80 8.32 5.14
CA ARG A 61 8.97 8.11 5.99
C ARG A 61 8.74 8.01 7.51
N SER A 62 8.24 6.86 7.96
CA SER A 62 8.66 6.30 9.25
C SER A 62 9.09 4.86 9.03
N GLU A 63 10.38 4.64 9.27
CA GLU A 63 11.17 3.43 9.10
C GLU A 63 11.75 3.22 7.67
N PRO A 64 13.09 3.15 7.53
CA PRO A 64 13.67 2.54 6.34
C PRO A 64 13.14 1.11 6.29
N VAL A 65 12.47 0.73 5.19
CA VAL A 65 12.31 -0.68 4.87
C VAL A 65 13.73 -1.16 4.58
N ASP A 66 14.41 -1.63 5.63
CA ASP A 66 15.63 -2.39 5.52
C ASP A 66 15.29 -3.51 4.55
N ASN A 67 15.90 -3.38 3.39
CA ASN A 67 15.83 -4.30 2.30
C ASN A 67 16.49 -5.59 2.76
N LYS A 68 15.82 -6.38 3.59
CA LYS A 68 16.19 -7.74 3.92
C LYS A 68 15.12 -8.68 3.40
N PHE A 69 15.16 -8.81 2.09
CA PHE A 69 14.69 -9.98 1.36
C PHE A 69 15.58 -11.17 1.77
N PRO A 70 15.08 -12.23 2.42
CA PRO A 70 15.64 -13.56 2.27
C PRO A 70 15.12 -14.24 0.99
#